data_AF-A0A5M3W312-F1
#
_entry.id   AF-A0A5M3W312-F1
#
_cell.length_a   1.000
_cell.length_b   1.000
_cell.length_c   1.000
_cell.angle_alpha   90.00
_cell.angle_beta   90.00
_cell.angle_gamma   90.00
#
_symmetry.space_group_name_H-M   'P 1'
#
loop_
_entity.id
_entity.type
_entity.pdbx_description
1 polymer ?
#
loop_
_entity_poly.entity_id
_entity_poly.type
_entity_poly.pdbx_seq_one_letter_code
_entity_poly.pdbx_strand_id
1 'polypeptide(L)'
;MQARPFPARFDTRSARVRAFILWELREYPQRKDLDGSIVDAAAMLSRASVDSYRQVVTERGVLAASSPGNRLMLSTPGGVSLRQALLSITPDLAIHVLADHVIPYSAYQALRHGDDAAFIAIRTEALAVRERRFMAQFHVQEADELLGETDIDTE
;
A
#
# COMPACT_ATOMS: atom_id res chain seq x y z
N MET A 1 19.91 -10.43 13.28
CA MET A 1 18.74 -10.83 12.46
C MET A 1 18.61 -9.78 11.38
N GLN A 2 18.98 -10.10 10.15
CA GLN A 2 18.96 -9.17 9.02
C GLN A 2 17.52 -8.96 8.55
N ALA A 3 17.09 -7.72 8.33
CA ALA A 3 15.78 -7.43 7.82
C ALA A 3 15.67 -8.07 6.42
N ARG A 4 14.47 -8.50 6.07
CA ARG A 4 14.22 -9.02 4.72
C ARG A 4 13.76 -7.86 3.84
N PRO A 5 14.07 -7.89 2.55
CA PRO A 5 13.64 -6.84 1.65
C PRO A 5 12.11 -6.78 1.51
N PHE A 6 11.58 -5.62 1.11
CA PHE A 6 10.14 -5.36 0.98
C PHE A 6 9.47 -6.36 0.00
N PRO A 7 8.25 -6.86 0.29
CA PRO A 7 7.61 -7.88 -0.53
C PRO A 7 7.35 -7.42 -1.96
N ALA A 8 7.85 -8.19 -2.94
CA ALA A 8 7.62 -7.91 -4.35
C ALA A 8 6.18 -8.21 -4.82
N ARG A 9 5.46 -9.09 -4.10
CA ARG A 9 4.09 -9.50 -4.41
C ARG A 9 3.23 -9.48 -3.15
N PHE A 10 1.99 -9.01 -3.29
CA PHE A 10 0.98 -9.00 -2.24
C PHE A 10 0.22 -10.33 -2.26
N ASP A 11 0.67 -11.26 -1.41
CA ASP A 11 0.04 -12.55 -1.12
C ASP A 11 -0.07 -12.72 0.40
N THR A 12 -1.28 -12.74 0.94
CA THR A 12 -1.52 -12.81 2.40
C THR A 12 -1.14 -14.14 3.04
N ARG A 13 -0.87 -15.17 2.23
CA ARG A 13 -0.27 -16.43 2.69
C ARG A 13 1.21 -16.26 3.02
N SER A 14 1.88 -15.24 2.46
CA SER A 14 3.24 -14.90 2.83
C SER A 14 3.29 -14.24 4.21
N ALA A 15 4.13 -14.78 5.10
CA ALA A 15 4.43 -14.15 6.38
C ALA A 15 4.94 -12.71 6.22
N ARG A 16 5.64 -12.40 5.13
CA ARG A 16 6.16 -11.06 4.86
C ARG A 16 5.05 -10.06 4.59
N VAL A 17 4.06 -10.45 3.81
CA VAL A 17 2.90 -9.58 3.53
C VAL A 17 2.04 -9.41 4.77
N ARG A 18 1.89 -10.44 5.61
CA ARG A 18 1.23 -10.29 6.92
C ARG A 18 1.99 -9.33 7.84
N ALA A 19 3.32 -9.42 7.88
CA ALA A 19 4.15 -8.49 8.65
C ALA A 19 3.99 -7.04 8.14
N PHE A 20 4.02 -6.84 6.81
CA PHE A 20 3.71 -5.55 6.18
C PHE A 20 2.33 -5.02 6.59
N ILE A 21 1.28 -5.84 6.53
CA ILE A 21 -0.08 -5.44 6.93
C ILE A 21 -0.10 -5.01 8.40
N LEU A 22 0.51 -5.79 9.30
CA LEU A 22 0.56 -5.47 10.73
C LEU A 22 1.31 -4.16 10.99
N TRP A 23 2.42 -3.93 10.28
CA TRP A 23 3.15 -2.67 10.32
C TRP A 23 2.27 -1.50 9.85
N GLU A 24 1.64 -1.63 8.69
CA GLU A 24 0.83 -0.57 8.09
C GLU A 24 -0.40 -0.23 8.95
N LEU A 25 -1.03 -1.22 9.59
CA LEU A 25 -2.12 -1.01 10.55
C LEU A 25 -1.65 -0.31 11.83
N ARG A 26 -0.41 -0.56 12.26
CA ARG A 26 0.14 0.08 13.46
C ARG A 26 0.54 1.54 13.22
N GLU A 27 1.15 1.82 12.06
CA GLU A 27 1.55 3.19 11.70
C GLU A 27 0.37 4.05 11.28
N TYR A 28 -0.64 3.45 10.61
CA TYR A 28 -1.83 4.15 10.11
C TYR A 28 -3.12 3.46 10.59
N PRO A 29 -3.38 3.46 11.91
CA PRO A 29 -4.55 2.80 12.48
C PRO A 29 -5.86 3.51 12.10
N GLN A 30 -5.77 4.83 11.91
CA GLN A 30 -6.85 5.69 11.43
C GLN A 30 -6.42 6.33 10.12
N ARG A 31 -7.30 6.31 9.13
CA ARG A 31 -7.03 6.89 7.81
C ARG A 31 -8.23 7.68 7.35
N LYS A 32 -8.00 8.79 6.65
CA LYS A 32 -9.08 9.45 5.93
C LYS A 32 -9.49 8.65 4.69
N ASP A 33 -10.80 8.50 4.51
CA ASP A 33 -11.38 7.99 3.27
C ASP A 33 -11.59 9.13 2.26
N LEU A 34 -12.05 8.77 1.05
CA LEU A 34 -12.26 9.71 -0.06
C LEU A 34 -13.36 10.76 0.22
N ASP A 35 -14.25 10.52 1.16
CA ASP A 35 -15.29 11.47 1.61
C ASP A 35 -14.83 12.30 2.83
N GLY A 36 -13.60 12.09 3.31
CA GLY A 36 -13.03 12.76 4.47
C GLY A 36 -13.40 12.13 5.82
N SER A 37 -14.23 11.07 5.83
CA SER A 37 -14.49 10.30 7.04
C SER A 37 -13.22 9.61 7.53
N ILE A 38 -13.14 9.38 8.85
CA ILE A 38 -12.03 8.62 9.44
C ILE A 38 -12.45 7.16 9.50
N VAL A 39 -11.58 6.30 9.00
CA VAL A 39 -11.80 4.86 8.99
C VAL A 39 -10.77 4.17 9.87
N ASP A 40 -11.25 3.27 10.72
CA ASP A 40 -10.43 2.35 11.50
C ASP A 40 -9.99 1.19 10.58
N ALA A 41 -8.70 1.14 10.30
CA ALA A 41 -8.13 0.18 9.36
C ALA A 41 -8.27 -1.28 9.89
N ALA A 42 -8.17 -1.50 11.20
CA ALA A 42 -8.35 -2.82 11.79
C ALA A 42 -9.83 -3.24 11.73
N ALA A 43 -10.75 -2.30 11.95
CA ALA A 43 -12.18 -2.55 11.79
C ALA A 43 -12.55 -2.87 10.33
N MET A 44 -11.95 -2.20 9.34
CA MET A 44 -12.14 -2.55 7.93
C MET A 44 -11.68 -3.98 7.63
N LEU A 45 -10.47 -4.32 8.07
CA LEU A 45 -9.88 -5.63 7.79
C LEU A 45 -10.68 -6.77 8.43
N SER A 46 -11.16 -6.57 9.66
CA SER A 46 -11.99 -7.56 10.37
C SER A 46 -13.38 -7.75 9.75
N ARG A 47 -13.95 -6.71 9.13
CA ARG A 47 -15.29 -6.77 8.51
C ARG A 47 -15.29 -7.32 7.08
N ALA A 48 -14.24 -7.03 6.30
CA ALA A 48 -14.28 -7.23 4.84
C ALA A 48 -13.39 -8.39 4.33
N SER A 49 -12.65 -9.09 5.19
CA SER A 49 -11.65 -10.09 4.78
C SER A 49 -10.63 -9.53 3.77
N VAL A 50 -9.86 -10.39 3.08
CA VAL A 50 -8.75 -10.03 2.17
C VAL A 50 -9.10 -9.00 1.07
N ASP A 51 -10.38 -8.73 0.81
CA ASP A 51 -10.85 -7.72 -0.14
C ASP A 51 -10.69 -6.26 0.34
N SER A 52 -10.27 -6.04 1.59
CA SER A 52 -9.94 -4.69 2.08
C SER A 52 -8.80 -4.03 1.29
N TYR A 53 -7.83 -4.82 0.81
CA TYR A 53 -6.68 -4.34 0.06
C TYR A 53 -6.91 -4.46 -1.45
N ARG A 54 -7.46 -3.40 -2.04
CA ARG A 54 -7.86 -3.37 -3.46
C ARG A 54 -6.75 -2.83 -4.35
N GLN A 55 -6.68 -3.34 -5.57
CA GLN A 55 -5.74 -2.83 -6.57
C GLN A 55 -6.16 -1.45 -7.07
N VAL A 56 -5.21 -0.53 -7.19
CA VAL A 56 -5.44 0.77 -7.85
C VAL A 56 -5.40 0.58 -9.36
N VAL A 57 -4.29 0.07 -9.88
CA VAL A 57 -4.10 -0.26 -11.29
C VAL A 57 -4.44 -1.72 -11.53
N THR A 58 -5.42 -1.99 -12.39
CA THR A 58 -5.87 -3.35 -12.74
C THR A 58 -5.48 -3.77 -14.15
N GLU A 59 -4.82 -2.89 -14.91
CA GLU A 59 -4.38 -3.16 -16.27
C GLU A 59 -3.35 -4.29 -16.31
N ARG A 60 -3.47 -5.16 -17.32
CA ARG A 60 -2.57 -6.31 -17.51
C ARG A 60 -1.25 -5.83 -18.13
N GLY A 61 -0.16 -6.49 -17.75
CA GLY A 61 1.17 -6.18 -18.31
C GLY A 61 1.89 -5.01 -17.63
N VAL A 62 1.26 -4.32 -16.69
CA VAL A 62 1.92 -3.29 -15.88
C VAL A 62 2.95 -3.94 -14.96
N LEU A 63 4.18 -3.43 -15.00
CA LEU A 63 5.26 -3.89 -14.15
C LEU A 63 4.89 -3.73 -12.67
N ALA A 64 5.21 -4.74 -11.86
CA ALA A 64 4.92 -4.75 -10.42
C ALA A 64 3.43 -4.58 -10.05
N ALA A 65 2.47 -4.86 -10.94
CA ALA A 65 1.03 -4.77 -10.65
C ALA A 65 0.57 -5.57 -9.42
N SER A 66 1.31 -6.63 -9.06
CA SER A 66 1.06 -7.44 -7.86
C SER A 66 1.70 -6.90 -6.58
N SER A 67 2.49 -5.81 -6.64
CA SER A 67 3.19 -5.23 -5.48
C SER A 67 2.19 -4.70 -4.42
N PRO A 68 2.55 -4.75 -3.13
CA PRO A 68 1.85 -3.99 -2.08
C PRO A 68 1.69 -2.50 -2.41
N GLY A 69 2.63 -1.91 -3.17
CA GLY A 69 2.53 -0.54 -3.64
C GLY A 69 1.31 -0.26 -4.52
N ASN A 70 0.71 -1.28 -5.13
CA ASN A 70 -0.53 -1.17 -5.90
C ASN A 70 -1.79 -1.50 -5.05
N ARG A 71 -1.67 -1.67 -3.73
CA ARG A 71 -2.77 -2.08 -2.84
C ARG A 71 -3.13 -0.98 -1.85
N LEU A 72 -4.43 -0.69 -1.69
CA LEU A 72 -4.94 0.28 -0.72
C LEU A 72 -6.19 -0.21 0.01
N MET A 73 -6.32 0.26 1.25
CA MET A 73 -7.54 0.20 2.04
C MET A 73 -8.30 1.52 1.95
N LEU A 74 -9.15 1.63 0.94
CA LEU A 74 -10.00 2.79 0.72
C LEU A 74 -11.38 2.30 0.34
N SER A 75 -12.44 3.00 0.74
CA SER A 75 -13.80 2.70 0.26
C SER A 75 -14.04 3.42 -1.06
N THR A 76 -14.87 2.83 -1.92
CA THR A 76 -15.34 3.53 -3.11
C THR A 76 -16.84 3.35 -3.26
N PRO A 77 -17.54 4.32 -3.88
CA PRO A 77 -18.91 4.11 -4.31
C PRO A 77 -19.02 2.86 -5.21
N GLY A 78 -20.16 2.18 -5.15
CA GLY A 78 -20.42 1.00 -5.99
C GLY A 78 -20.22 1.31 -7.48
N GLY A 79 -19.53 0.43 -8.19
CA GLY A 79 -19.23 0.58 -9.62
C GLY A 79 -18.08 1.55 -9.95
N VAL A 80 -17.49 2.23 -8.96
CA VAL A 80 -16.34 3.12 -9.16
C VAL A 80 -15.04 2.39 -8.82
N SER A 81 -14.11 2.35 -9.77
CA SER A 81 -12.79 1.79 -9.55
C SER A 81 -12.00 2.64 -8.55
N LEU A 82 -11.11 2.00 -7.78
CA LEU A 82 -10.26 2.70 -6.83
C LEU A 82 -9.38 3.77 -7.51
N ARG A 83 -8.87 3.49 -8.71
CA ARG A 83 -8.18 4.48 -9.53
C ARG A 83 -9.04 5.71 -9.79
N GLN A 84 -10.24 5.52 -10.34
CA GLN A 84 -11.11 6.63 -10.69
C GLN A 84 -11.46 7.46 -9.45
N ALA A 85 -11.76 6.79 -8.33
CA ALA A 85 -12.10 7.46 -7.09
C ALA A 85 -10.91 8.28 -6.53
N LEU A 86 -9.69 7.76 -6.59
CA LEU A 86 -8.48 8.52 -6.24
C LEU A 86 -8.25 9.73 -7.15
N LEU A 87 -8.46 9.58 -8.46
CA LEU A 87 -8.30 10.68 -9.42
C LEU A 87 -9.38 11.76 -9.29
N SER A 88 -10.52 11.43 -8.67
CA SER A 88 -11.64 12.34 -8.41
C SER A 88 -11.61 12.99 -7.03
N ILE A 89 -10.56 12.77 -6.23
CA ILE A 89 -10.45 13.38 -4.90
C ILE A 89 -10.37 14.91 -5.00
N THR A 90 -11.06 15.59 -4.09
CA THR A 90 -10.99 17.06 -4.01
C THR A 90 -9.62 17.52 -3.52
N PRO A 91 -9.10 18.68 -3.97
CA PRO A 91 -7.80 19.19 -3.54
C PRO A 91 -7.64 19.30 -2.03
N ASP A 92 -8.70 19.71 -1.32
CA ASP A 92 -8.70 19.88 0.14
C ASP A 92 -8.53 18.55 0.88
N LEU A 93 -9.08 17.46 0.35
CA LEU A 93 -8.94 16.11 0.92
C LEU A 93 -7.67 15.40 0.45
N ALA A 94 -7.17 15.72 -0.75
CA ALA A 94 -6.04 15.07 -1.38
C ALA A 94 -4.80 15.02 -0.46
N ILE A 95 -4.47 16.13 0.20
CA ILE A 95 -3.27 16.19 1.06
C ILE A 95 -3.33 15.13 2.17
N HIS A 96 -4.49 14.99 2.82
CA HIS A 96 -4.65 14.08 3.94
C HIS A 96 -4.80 12.63 3.50
N VAL A 97 -5.65 12.35 2.51
CA VAL A 97 -5.85 10.99 2.01
C VAL A 97 -4.54 10.46 1.43
N LEU A 98 -3.82 11.23 0.61
CA LEU A 98 -2.56 10.76 0.05
C LEU A 98 -1.52 10.48 1.15
N ALA A 99 -1.46 11.31 2.19
CA ALA A 99 -0.54 11.11 3.31
C ALA A 99 -0.87 9.85 4.14
N ASP A 100 -2.14 9.67 4.52
CA ASP A 100 -2.61 8.56 5.36
C ASP A 100 -2.49 7.20 4.66
N HIS A 101 -2.46 7.20 3.33
CA HIS A 101 -2.33 6.00 2.50
C HIS A 101 -0.93 5.79 1.91
N VAL A 102 0.04 6.58 2.37
CA VAL A 102 1.44 6.56 1.92
C VAL A 102 1.53 6.63 0.39
N ILE A 103 0.84 7.61 -0.18
CA ILE A 103 0.88 7.92 -1.61
C ILE A 103 1.67 9.22 -1.77
N PRO A 104 2.96 9.16 -2.13
CA PRO A 104 3.72 10.37 -2.45
C PRO A 104 3.01 11.19 -3.53
N TYR A 105 3.08 12.52 -3.43
CA TYR A 105 2.46 13.39 -4.41
C TYR A 105 2.96 13.12 -5.84
N SER A 106 4.24 12.75 -5.99
CA SER A 106 4.81 12.32 -7.27
C SER A 106 4.19 11.04 -7.82
N ALA A 107 3.88 10.05 -6.96
CA ALA A 107 3.14 8.86 -7.38
C ALA A 107 1.73 9.23 -7.84
N TYR A 108 1.03 10.08 -7.08
CA TYR A 108 -0.29 10.56 -7.47
C TYR A 108 -0.27 11.29 -8.82
N GLN A 109 0.75 12.14 -9.05
CA GLN A 109 0.94 12.80 -10.34
C GLN A 109 1.21 11.81 -11.47
N ALA A 110 2.03 10.78 -11.26
CA ALA A 110 2.24 9.72 -12.25
C ALA A 110 0.91 9.04 -12.62
N LEU A 111 0.09 8.67 -11.63
CA LEU A 111 -1.23 8.08 -11.84
C LEU A 111 -2.17 9.00 -12.65
N ARG A 112 -2.12 10.31 -12.40
CA ARG A 112 -2.90 11.33 -13.15
C ARG A 112 -2.47 11.45 -14.61
N HIS A 113 -1.20 11.24 -14.91
CA HIS A 113 -0.66 11.29 -16.27
C HIS A 113 -0.73 9.94 -17.00
N GLY A 114 -1.28 8.90 -16.35
CA GLY A 114 -1.38 7.56 -16.93
C GLY A 114 -0.10 6.73 -16.83
N ASP A 115 0.89 7.18 -16.06
CA ASP A 115 2.11 6.41 -15.81
C ASP A 115 1.93 5.48 -14.60
N ASP A 116 1.28 4.36 -14.89
CA ASP A 116 0.90 3.36 -13.89
C ASP A 116 2.11 2.65 -13.28
N ALA A 117 3.12 2.36 -14.10
CA ALA A 117 4.35 1.74 -13.63
C ALA A 117 5.08 2.65 -12.65
N ALA A 118 5.19 3.95 -12.97
CA ALA A 118 5.79 4.92 -12.05
C ALA A 118 4.97 5.10 -10.77
N PHE A 119 3.63 5.14 -10.85
CA PHE A 119 2.79 5.18 -9.64
C PHE A 119 3.13 4.03 -8.69
N ILE A 120 3.15 2.79 -9.20
CA ILE A 120 3.43 1.61 -8.39
C ILE A 120 4.87 1.64 -7.85
N ALA A 121 5.85 1.98 -8.68
CA ALA A 121 7.26 2.00 -8.30
C ALA A 121 7.52 3.00 -7.17
N ILE A 122 7.10 4.26 -7.34
CA ILE A 122 7.31 5.34 -6.37
C ILE A 122 6.62 5.00 -5.04
N ARG A 123 5.39 4.48 -5.09
CA ARG A 123 4.66 4.10 -3.86
C ARG A 123 5.31 2.89 -3.17
N THR A 124 5.76 1.89 -3.94
CA THR A 124 6.47 0.73 -3.38
C THR A 124 7.73 1.15 -2.63
N GLU A 125 8.53 2.04 -3.23
CA GLU A 125 9.73 2.58 -2.59
C GLU A 125 9.39 3.35 -1.31
N ALA A 126 8.36 4.21 -1.34
CA ALA A 126 7.94 4.97 -0.17
C ALA A 126 7.50 4.07 0.99
N LEU A 127 6.77 2.98 0.70
CA LEU A 127 6.39 1.98 1.71
C LEU A 127 7.62 1.25 2.25
N ALA A 128 8.53 0.80 1.39
CA ALA A 128 9.74 0.08 1.77
C ALA A 128 10.65 0.93 2.70
N VAL A 129 10.83 2.21 2.38
CA VAL A 129 11.61 3.14 3.21
C VAL A 129 10.97 3.31 4.60
N ARG A 130 9.65 3.45 4.68
CA ARG A 130 8.96 3.63 5.97
C ARG A 130 8.94 2.33 6.79
N GLU A 131 8.73 1.19 6.15
CA GLU A 131 8.80 -0.13 6.80
C GLU A 131 10.21 -0.36 7.38
N ARG A 132 11.26 -0.10 6.60
CA ARG A 132 12.64 -0.23 7.07
C ARG A 132 12.93 0.66 8.28
N ARG A 133 12.50 1.93 8.24
CA ARG A 133 12.64 2.85 9.38
C ARG A 133 11.94 2.34 10.63
N PHE A 134 10.76 1.75 10.47
CA PHE A 134 10.06 1.12 11.58
C PHE A 134 10.83 -0.08 12.13
N MET A 135 11.33 -0.98 11.29
CA MET A 135 12.12 -2.14 11.74
C MET A 135 13.37 -1.72 12.53
N ALA A 136 14.04 -0.64 12.10
CA ALA A 136 15.21 -0.09 12.80
C ALA A 136 14.88 0.39 14.24
N GLN A 137 13.66 0.86 14.50
CA GLN A 137 13.22 1.27 15.84
C GLN A 137 13.14 0.09 16.83
N PHE A 138 13.06 -1.14 16.34
CA PHE A 138 13.02 -2.37 17.16
C PHE A 138 14.37 -3.11 17.21
N HIS A 139 15.47 -2.44 16.83
CA HIS A 139 16.83 -3.00 16.80
C HIS A 139 16.99 -4.28 15.94
N VAL A 140 16.14 -4.45 14.92
CA VAL A 140 16.37 -5.45 13.87
C VAL A 140 17.48 -4.94 12.95
N GLN A 141 18.53 -5.74 12.69
CA GLN A 141 19.61 -5.31 11.78
C GLN A 141 19.06 -5.14 10.37
N GLU A 142 19.46 -4.09 9.66
CA GLU A 142 18.90 -3.75 8.34
C GLU A 142 19.28 -4.77 7.24
N ALA A 143 18.39 -4.94 6.27
CA ALA A 143 18.65 -5.68 5.02
C ALA A 143 19.58 -4.87 4.14
N ASP A 144 20.60 -5.48 3.55
CA ASP A 144 21.44 -4.79 2.57
C ASP A 144 20.63 -4.43 1.30
N GLU A 145 19.57 -5.20 0.97
CA GLU A 145 18.71 -5.00 -0.20
C GLU A 145 17.32 -4.43 0.16
N LEU A 146 16.80 -3.51 -0.67
CA LEU A 146 15.50 -2.85 -0.47
C LEU A 146 14.31 -3.70 -0.94
N LEU A 147 14.51 -4.54 -1.96
CA LEU A 147 13.48 -5.35 -2.64
C LEU A 147 13.96 -6.79 -2.80
N GLY A 148 13.08 -7.78 -2.66
CA GLY A 148 13.47 -9.18 -2.81
C GLY A 148 12.31 -10.16 -2.82
N GLU A 149 12.63 -11.40 -3.14
CA GLU A 149 11.68 -12.42 -3.57
C GLU A 149 10.75 -12.88 -2.44
N THR A 150 9.46 -13.02 -2.74
CA THR A 150 8.45 -13.53 -1.80
C THR A 150 8.48 -15.05 -1.80
N ASP A 151 9.12 -15.65 -0.81
CA ASP A 151 9.05 -17.11 -0.58
C ASP A 151 7.65 -17.51 -0.11
N ILE A 152 7.10 -18.55 -0.72
CA ILE A 152 5.84 -19.19 -0.36
C ILE A 152 6.18 -20.53 0.28
N ASP A 153 5.90 -20.69 1.58
CA ASP A 153 5.95 -22.01 2.22
C ASP A 153 4.71 -22.79 1.78
N THR A 154 4.91 -23.85 0.99
CA THR A 154 3.89 -24.85 0.68
C THR A 154 3.97 -25.98 1.71
N GLU A 155 2.91 -26.13 2.52
CA GLU A 155 2.55 -27.42 3.14
C GLU A 155 1.64 -28.22 2.19
#